data_AF-A0AAW0ILY2-F1
#
_entry.id   AF-A0AAW0ILY2-F1
#
_cell.length_a   1.000
_cell.length_b   1.000
_cell.length_c   1.000
_cell.angle_alpha   90.00
_cell.angle_beta   90.00
_cell.angle_gamma   90.00
#
_symmetry.space_group_name_H-M   'P 1'
#
loop_
_entity.id
_entity.type
_entity.pdbx_description
1 polymer ?
#
loop_
_entity_poly.entity_id
_entity_poly.type
_entity_poly.pdbx_seq_one_letter_code
_entity_poly.pdbx_strand_id
1 'polypeptide(L)'
;YLCFDAFVAFIFSLYSLSKISKREDNIGMKPEFYKAAAKGKIEVFEYIAEPLAQLLTPNRNTVLHIHLTSLIKESESSTAFVIEILTKCPSLLGQANVKGETPLHIAARYGHAPIVEVLIECAKSLEVDLEKWG
;
A
#
# COMPACT_ATOMS: atom_id res chain seq x y z
N TYR A 1 -25.53 -20.64 45.57
CA TYR A 1 -24.15 -20.11 45.47
C TYR A 1 -23.34 -20.76 44.35
N LEU A 2 -23.40 -22.07 44.11
CA LEU A 2 -22.59 -22.74 43.06
C LEU A 2 -23.02 -22.57 41.59
N CYS A 3 -24.19 -21.98 41.29
CA CYS A 3 -24.67 -21.80 39.90
C CYS A 3 -24.29 -20.42 39.31
N PHE A 4 -24.07 -19.42 40.16
CA PHE A 4 -23.79 -18.06 39.72
C PHE A 4 -22.33 -17.90 39.25
N ASP A 5 -21.39 -18.57 39.92
CA ASP A 5 -19.96 -18.53 39.55
C ASP A 5 -19.70 -19.18 38.19
N ALA A 6 -20.42 -20.26 37.85
CA ALA A 6 -20.30 -20.91 36.54
C ALA A 6 -20.83 -20.02 35.40
N PHE A 7 -21.92 -19.28 35.64
CA PHE A 7 -22.48 -18.35 34.66
C PHE A 7 -21.58 -17.13 34.45
N VAL A 8 -21.04 -16.56 35.53
CA VAL A 8 -20.07 -15.45 35.44
C VAL A 8 -18.79 -15.93 34.76
N ALA A 9 -18.28 -17.13 35.04
CA ALA A 9 -17.13 -17.70 34.36
C ALA A 9 -17.39 -17.96 32.86
N PHE A 10 -18.60 -18.39 32.49
CA PHE A 10 -19.00 -18.58 31.10
C PHE A 10 -19.13 -17.25 30.35
N ILE A 11 -19.71 -16.22 30.98
CA ILE A 11 -19.78 -14.87 30.40
C ILE A 11 -18.38 -14.24 30.32
N PHE A 12 -17.52 -14.43 31.32
CA PHE A 12 -16.13 -13.97 31.27
C PHE A 12 -15.35 -14.71 30.18
N SER A 13 -15.58 -16.01 30.01
CA SER A 13 -15.00 -16.81 28.93
C SER A 13 -15.51 -16.38 27.56
N LEU A 14 -16.81 -16.12 27.38
CA LEU A 14 -17.39 -15.59 26.14
C LEU A 14 -16.94 -14.15 25.85
N TYR A 15 -16.77 -13.32 26.88
CA TYR A 15 -16.22 -11.96 26.77
C TYR A 15 -14.72 -11.99 26.46
N SER A 16 -13.98 -12.94 27.02
CA SER A 16 -12.58 -13.21 26.65
C SER A 16 -12.49 -13.79 25.23
N LEU A 17 -13.41 -14.66 24.80
CA LEU A 17 -13.49 -15.23 23.45
C LEU A 17 -13.89 -14.19 22.40
N SER A 18 -14.79 -13.25 22.74
CA SER A 18 -15.10 -12.11 21.87
C SER A 18 -13.94 -11.11 21.77
N LYS A 19 -13.10 -11.00 22.81
CA LYS A 19 -11.80 -10.31 22.75
C LYS A 19 -10.73 -11.10 21.97
N ILE A 20 -10.75 -12.42 21.98
CA ILE A 20 -9.83 -13.29 21.20
C ILE A 20 -10.11 -13.18 19.68
N SER A 21 -11.32 -12.79 19.28
CA SER A 21 -11.68 -12.45 17.89
C SER A 21 -11.12 -11.09 17.41
N LYS A 22 -10.46 -10.30 18.27
CA LYS A 22 -9.70 -9.12 17.86
C LYS A 22 -8.20 -9.39 17.97
N ARG A 23 -7.71 -10.38 17.23
CA ARG A 23 -6.34 -10.30 16.71
C ARG A 23 -6.34 -9.21 15.63
N GLU A 24 -6.19 -7.96 16.03
CA GLU A 24 -5.76 -6.88 15.13
C GLU A 24 -4.24 -7.00 14.87
N ASP A 25 -3.76 -8.22 14.61
CA ASP A 25 -2.37 -8.53 14.35
C ASP A 25 -2.08 -8.23 12.87
N ASN A 26 -2.06 -6.95 12.50
CA ASN A 26 -1.32 -6.42 11.35
C ASN A 26 -1.26 -7.32 10.08
N ILE A 27 -2.42 -7.68 9.50
CA ILE A 27 -2.47 -8.71 8.42
C ILE A 27 -2.23 -8.12 7.01
N GLY A 28 -2.29 -6.80 6.85
CA GLY A 28 -1.98 -6.14 5.58
C GLY A 28 -2.72 -4.82 5.39
N MET A 29 -2.54 -4.22 4.22
CA MET A 29 -3.08 -2.92 3.84
C MET A 29 -4.58 -2.84 4.14
N LYS A 30 -4.99 -1.81 4.89
CA LYS A 30 -6.39 -1.56 5.23
C LYS A 30 -7.22 -1.46 3.93
N PRO A 31 -8.46 -2.00 3.91
CA PRO A 31 -9.31 -1.98 2.71
C PRO A 31 -9.53 -0.57 2.12
N GLU A 32 -9.57 0.44 2.99
CA GLU A 32 -9.69 1.85 2.60
C GLU A 32 -8.52 2.31 1.73
N PHE A 33 -7.29 2.00 2.16
CA PHE A 33 -6.07 2.32 1.41
C PHE A 33 -5.96 1.51 0.12
N TYR A 34 -6.34 0.23 0.16
CA TYR A 34 -6.37 -0.60 -1.05
C TYR A 34 -7.31 0.01 -2.11
N LYS A 35 -8.53 0.36 -1.71
CA LYS A 35 -9.54 0.94 -2.61
C LYS A 35 -9.13 2.34 -3.09
N ALA A 36 -8.47 3.13 -2.24
CA ALA A 36 -7.94 4.43 -2.63
C ALA A 36 -6.83 4.29 -3.69
N ALA A 37 -5.86 3.39 -3.48
CA ALA A 37 -4.80 3.10 -4.43
C ALA A 37 -5.35 2.61 -5.77
N ALA A 38 -6.27 1.63 -5.74
CA ALA A 38 -6.91 1.09 -6.94
C ALA A 38 -7.65 2.16 -7.77
N LYS A 39 -8.18 3.19 -7.09
CA LYS A 39 -8.90 4.30 -7.74
C LYS A 39 -8.04 5.53 -8.03
N GLY A 40 -6.76 5.54 -7.63
CA GLY A 40 -5.88 6.70 -7.77
C GLY A 40 -6.32 7.90 -6.92
N LYS A 41 -6.91 7.68 -5.75
CA LYS A 41 -7.34 8.75 -4.84
C LYS A 41 -6.17 9.20 -3.97
N ILE A 42 -5.45 10.23 -4.39
CA ILE A 42 -4.27 10.72 -3.67
C ILE A 42 -4.61 11.30 -2.29
N GLU A 43 -5.80 11.89 -2.14
CA GLU A 43 -6.18 12.66 -0.95
C GLU A 43 -6.16 11.79 0.31
N VAL A 44 -6.43 10.49 0.15
CA VAL A 44 -6.38 9.51 1.24
C VAL A 44 -4.96 9.29 1.76
N PHE A 45 -3.95 9.51 0.91
CA PHE A 45 -2.53 9.32 1.21
C PHE A 45 -1.83 10.62 1.67
N GLU A 46 -2.53 11.75 1.68
CA GLU A 46 -1.98 13.02 2.19
C GLU A 46 -1.87 13.02 3.71
N TYR A 47 -2.81 12.37 4.41
CA TYR A 47 -2.95 12.43 5.87
C TYR A 47 -2.89 11.04 6.51
N ILE A 48 -1.89 10.25 6.14
CA ILE A 48 -1.64 8.94 6.77
C ILE A 48 -0.66 9.07 7.93
N ALA A 49 -0.94 8.37 9.03
CA ALA A 49 -0.04 8.33 10.19
C ALA A 49 1.18 7.42 9.95
N GLU A 50 1.02 6.39 9.13
CA GLU A 50 2.05 5.39 8.83
C GLU A 50 2.82 5.75 7.55
N PRO A 51 4.12 5.41 7.43
CA PRO A 51 4.86 5.61 6.19
C PRO A 51 4.25 4.86 5.00
N LEU A 52 4.19 5.50 3.83
CA LEU A 52 3.68 4.88 2.58
C LEU A 52 4.37 3.55 2.26
N ALA A 53 5.68 3.44 2.49
CA ALA A 53 6.47 2.23 2.27
C ALA A 53 6.04 1.02 3.12
N GLN A 54 5.34 1.25 4.23
CA GLN A 54 4.83 0.22 5.14
C GLN A 54 3.36 -0.14 4.87
N LEU A 55 2.65 0.65 4.05
CA LEU A 55 1.31 0.31 3.59
C LEU A 55 1.39 -0.79 2.54
N LEU A 56 1.40 -2.04 3.00
CA LEU A 56 1.62 -3.22 2.18
C LEU A 56 0.49 -4.22 2.31
N THR A 57 0.06 -4.80 1.19
CA THR A 57 -0.79 -6.00 1.20
C THR A 57 -0.03 -7.22 1.75
N PRO A 58 -0.71 -8.35 2.06
CA PRO A 58 -0.01 -9.59 2.42
C PRO A 58 1.05 -10.02 1.40
N ASN A 59 0.82 -9.75 0.11
CA ASN A 59 1.78 -10.03 -0.98
C ASN A 59 2.82 -8.93 -1.16
N ARG A 60 2.96 -8.02 -0.21
CA ARG A 60 3.87 -6.86 -0.24
C ARG A 60 3.69 -5.94 -1.45
N ASN A 61 2.52 -5.97 -2.10
CA ASN A 61 2.18 -4.94 -3.09
C ASN A 61 2.03 -3.60 -2.38
N THR A 62 2.75 -2.60 -2.89
CA THR A 62 2.63 -1.20 -2.49
C THR A 62 1.41 -0.55 -3.14
N VAL A 63 1.11 0.70 -2.76
CA VAL A 63 0.06 1.51 -3.40
C VAL A 63 0.23 1.63 -4.92
N LEU A 64 1.47 1.69 -5.43
CA LEU A 64 1.75 1.75 -6.86
C LEU A 64 1.41 0.44 -7.57
N HIS A 65 1.77 -0.71 -6.99
CA HIS A 65 1.42 -2.02 -7.56
C HIS A 65 -0.10 -2.18 -7.72
N ILE A 66 -0.85 -1.77 -6.69
CA ILE A 66 -2.31 -1.86 -6.69
C ILE A 66 -2.90 -0.94 -7.75
N HIS A 67 -2.44 0.31 -7.81
CA HIS A 67 -2.90 1.27 -8.81
C HIS A 67 -2.69 0.73 -10.22
N LEU A 68 -1.45 0.33 -10.55
CA LEU A 68 -1.06 -0.14 -11.88
C LEU A 68 -1.83 -1.40 -12.31
N THR A 69 -2.04 -2.36 -11.41
CA THR A 69 -2.82 -3.58 -11.71
C THR A 69 -4.32 -3.32 -11.85
N SER A 70 -4.82 -2.20 -11.31
CA SER A 70 -6.23 -1.83 -11.35
C SER A 70 -6.61 -0.92 -12.52
N LEU A 71 -5.62 -0.39 -13.25
CA LEU A 71 -5.86 0.46 -14.41
C LEU A 71 -6.45 -0.34 -15.57
N ILE A 72 -7.57 0.17 -16.09
CA ILE A 72 -8.17 -0.30 -17.34
C ILE A 72 -7.56 0.44 -18.54
N LYS A 73 -7.27 1.73 -18.36
CA LYS A 73 -6.65 2.62 -19.34
C LYS A 73 -5.88 3.70 -18.61
N GLU A 74 -4.70 4.08 -19.11
CA GLU A 74 -3.99 5.24 -18.59
C GLU A 74 -4.70 6.57 -18.92
N SER A 75 -4.54 7.51 -18.01
CA SER A 75 -4.97 8.89 -18.13
C SER A 75 -3.93 9.81 -17.48
N GLU A 76 -4.02 11.11 -17.74
CA GLU A 76 -3.19 12.10 -17.04
C GLU A 76 -3.34 12.02 -15.52
N SER A 77 -4.52 11.67 -15.01
CA SER A 77 -4.72 11.45 -13.57
C SER A 77 -3.96 10.24 -13.03
N SER A 78 -3.76 9.18 -13.84
CA SER A 78 -2.99 8.01 -13.41
C SER A 78 -1.49 8.30 -13.33
N THR A 79 -0.94 9.06 -14.29
CA THR A 79 0.45 9.50 -14.24
C THR A 79 0.68 10.49 -13.11
N ALA A 80 -0.24 11.44 -12.90
CA ALA A 80 -0.20 12.38 -11.79
C ALA A 80 -0.18 11.65 -10.43
N PHE A 81 -1.05 10.65 -10.23
CA PHE A 81 -1.07 9.85 -9.01
C PHE A 81 0.29 9.17 -8.74
N VAL A 82 0.93 8.59 -9.77
CA VAL A 82 2.25 7.95 -9.64
C VAL A 82 3.31 8.97 -9.24
N ILE A 83 3.34 10.14 -9.89
CA ILE A 83 4.29 11.23 -9.59
C ILE A 83 4.10 11.72 -8.16
N GLU A 84 2.87 11.96 -7.73
CA GLU A 84 2.57 12.48 -6.39
C GLU A 84 2.96 11.48 -5.30
N ILE A 85 2.67 10.19 -5.49
CA ILE A 85 3.10 9.14 -4.56
C ILE A 85 4.63 9.06 -4.49
N LEU A 86 5.32 9.13 -5.62
CA LEU A 86 6.79 9.07 -5.64
C LEU A 86 7.45 10.33 -5.08
N THR A 87 6.82 11.50 -5.26
CA THR A 87 7.26 12.75 -4.63
C THR A 87 7.20 12.64 -3.11
N LYS A 88 6.15 11.99 -2.58
CA LYS A 88 6.01 11.75 -1.13
C LYS A 88 6.93 10.65 -0.61
N CYS A 89 7.14 9.59 -1.39
CA CYS A 89 7.92 8.43 -0.97
C CYS A 89 8.73 7.84 -2.14
N PRO A 90 9.92 8.41 -2.44
CA PRO A 90 10.75 7.98 -3.57
C PRO A 90 11.21 6.52 -3.49
N SER A 91 11.37 5.98 -2.27
CA SER A 91 11.80 4.60 -2.05
C SER A 91 10.83 3.56 -2.63
N LEU A 92 9.56 3.93 -2.86
CA LEU A 92 8.58 3.05 -3.49
C LEU A 92 8.94 2.68 -4.93
N LEU A 93 9.75 3.49 -5.61
CA LEU A 93 10.18 3.26 -6.98
C LEU A 93 10.87 1.89 -7.15
N GLY A 94 11.76 1.56 -6.21
CA GLY A 94 12.53 0.32 -6.19
C GLY A 94 11.96 -0.78 -5.29
N GLN A 95 10.86 -0.52 -4.58
CA GLN A 95 10.34 -1.47 -3.60
C GLN A 95 9.63 -2.62 -4.30
N ALA A 96 10.17 -3.84 -4.14
CA ALA A 96 9.63 -5.05 -4.75
C ALA A 96 8.56 -5.73 -3.88
N ASN A 97 7.57 -6.36 -4.55
CA ASN A 97 6.60 -7.25 -3.91
C ASN A 97 7.19 -8.65 -3.64
N VAL A 98 6.39 -9.60 -3.13
CA VAL A 98 6.86 -10.98 -2.85
C VAL A 98 7.36 -11.75 -4.07
N LYS A 99 6.98 -11.32 -5.28
CA LYS A 99 7.44 -11.91 -6.55
C LYS A 99 8.73 -11.25 -7.08
N GLY A 100 9.29 -10.29 -6.36
CA GLY A 100 10.43 -9.51 -6.83
C GLY A 100 10.06 -8.43 -7.86
N GLU A 101 8.77 -8.14 -8.04
CA GLU A 101 8.31 -7.17 -9.03
C GLU A 101 8.29 -5.79 -8.41
N THR A 102 8.85 -4.80 -9.11
CA THR A 102 8.76 -3.38 -8.78
C THR A 102 7.61 -2.72 -9.53
N PRO A 103 7.21 -1.47 -9.20
CA PRO A 103 6.21 -0.74 -9.99
C PRO A 103 6.50 -0.72 -11.49
N LEU A 104 7.78 -0.60 -11.89
CA LEU A 104 8.19 -0.64 -13.30
C LEU A 104 7.89 -1.99 -13.96
N HIS A 105 8.11 -3.11 -13.27
CA HIS A 105 7.76 -4.44 -13.78
C HIS A 105 6.25 -4.58 -14.01
N ILE A 106 5.42 -4.04 -13.10
CA ILE A 106 3.98 -4.05 -13.25
C ILE A 106 3.55 -3.21 -14.46
N ALA A 107 4.02 -1.96 -14.54
CA ALA A 107 3.66 -1.05 -15.62
C ALA A 107 4.04 -1.62 -17.00
N ALA A 108 5.26 -2.17 -17.14
CA ALA A 108 5.72 -2.77 -18.38
C ALA A 108 4.89 -4.01 -18.78
N ARG A 109 4.60 -4.90 -17.84
CA ARG A 109 3.80 -6.10 -18.11
C ARG A 109 2.38 -5.81 -18.56
N TYR A 110 1.76 -4.78 -17.99
CA TYR A 110 0.39 -4.39 -18.34
C TYR A 110 0.33 -3.45 -19.55
N GLY A 111 1.48 -3.03 -20.09
CA GLY A 111 1.55 -2.19 -21.28
C GLY A 111 1.30 -0.69 -21.02
N HIS A 112 1.44 -0.24 -19.78
CA HIS A 112 1.19 1.15 -19.36
C HIS A 112 2.35 2.08 -19.76
N ALA A 113 2.59 2.25 -21.06
CA ALA A 113 3.77 2.93 -21.60
C ALA A 113 4.00 4.36 -21.07
N PRO A 114 2.98 5.24 -20.96
CA PRO A 114 3.16 6.57 -20.38
C PRO A 114 3.61 6.53 -18.93
N ILE A 115 3.14 5.54 -18.14
CA ILE A 115 3.56 5.39 -16.76
C ILE A 115 4.98 4.81 -16.67
N VAL A 116 5.38 3.93 -17.59
CA VAL A 116 6.77 3.46 -17.71
C VAL A 116 7.73 4.63 -17.92
N GLU A 117 7.40 5.55 -18.83
CA GLU A 117 8.19 6.75 -19.08
C GLU A 117 8.33 7.62 -17.82
N VAL A 118 7.22 7.86 -17.11
CA VAL A 118 7.21 8.60 -15.85
C VAL A 118 8.09 7.93 -14.79
N LEU A 119 8.00 6.62 -14.62
CA LEU A 119 8.80 5.89 -13.63
C LEU A 119 10.31 5.98 -13.94
N ILE A 120 10.69 5.91 -15.23
CA ILE A 120 12.09 6.07 -15.66
C ILE A 120 12.58 7.49 -15.39
N GLU A 121 11.76 8.51 -15.65
CA GLU A 121 12.13 9.90 -15.42
C GLU A 121 12.30 10.22 -13.93
N CYS A 122 11.41 9.68 -13.09
CA CYS A 122 11.57 9.75 -11.64
C CYS A 122 12.87 9.06 -11.18
N ALA A 123 13.24 7.92 -11.78
CA ALA A 123 14.49 7.23 -11.44
C ALA A 123 15.72 8.09 -11.74
N LYS A 124 15.79 8.65 -12.95
CA LYS A 124 16.89 9.53 -13.36
C LYS A 124 17.00 10.76 -12.48
N SER A 125 15.87 11.36 -12.12
CA SER A 125 15.83 12.55 -11.25
C SER A 125 16.45 12.25 -9.88
N LEU A 126 16.22 11.04 -9.33
CA LEU A 126 16.81 10.62 -8.06
C LEU A 126 18.32 10.36 -8.14
N GLU A 127 18.82 9.89 -9.29
CA GLU A 127 20.27 9.68 -9.51
C GLU A 127 21.03 11.01 -9.59
N VAL A 128 20.48 12.01 -10.29
CA VAL A 128 21.10 13.34 -10.46
C VAL A 128 21.27 14.08 -9.13
N ASP A 129 20.37 13.87 -8.16
CA ASP A 129 20.47 14.52 -6.85
C ASP A 129 21.60 13.93 -5.97
N LEU A 130 21.98 12.66 -6.19
CA LEU A 130 23.07 12.01 -5.46
C LEU A 130 24.45 12.42 -5.98
N GLU A 131 24.58 12.75 -7.27
CA GLU A 131 25.84 13.14 -7.89
C GLU A 131 26.25 14.60 -7.60
N LYS A 132 25.33 15.45 -7.11
CA LYS A 132 25.63 16.87 -6.81
C LYS A 132 26.48 17.11 -5.55
N TRP A 133 26.75 16.07 -4.76
CA TRP A 133 27.51 16.16 -3.51
C TRP A 133 28.71 15.19 -3.45
N GLY A 134 29.05 14.53 -4.57
CA GLY A 134 30.26 13.71 -4.72
C GLY A 134 31.38 14.47 -5.42
#